data_AF-A0A958SZU4-F1
#
_entry.id   AF-A0A958SZU4-F1
#
_cell.length_a   1.000
_cell.length_b   1.000
_cell.length_c   1.000
_cell.angle_alpha   90.00
_cell.angle_beta   90.00
_cell.angle_gamma   90.00
#
_symmetry.space_group_name_H-M   'P 1'
#
loop_
_entity.id
_entity.type
_entity.pdbx_description
1 polymer ?
#
loop_
_entity_poly.entity_id
_entity_poly.type
_entity_poly.pdbx_seq_one_letter_code
_entity_poly.pdbx_strand_id
1 'polypeptide(L)'
;AVSMNSSSNSSGIEQMLQNGYNQKRSGDVLFIFDPSVISYGKTGSTHGSGFNYDTHVPLLFMGKGIKHGSTYQHTEITDVAPTACALLGISFPNGTYGSPLDFIIKE
;
A
#
# COMPACT_ATOMS: atom_id res chain seq x y z
N ALA A 1 -12.59 16.84 12.84
CA ALA A 1 -11.14 16.53 12.92
C ALA A 1 -10.98 15.20 13.63
N VAL A 2 -10.14 14.31 13.10
CA VAL A 2 -9.89 12.97 13.64
C VAL A 2 -8.45 12.93 14.16
N SER A 3 -8.24 12.41 15.38
CA SER A 3 -6.90 12.27 15.97
C SER A 3 -6.25 10.97 15.52
N MET A 4 -5.10 11.05 14.85
CA MET A 4 -4.40 9.85 14.33
C MET A 4 -3.86 8.91 15.41
N ASN A 5 -3.63 9.40 16.64
CA ASN A 5 -3.08 8.57 17.73
C ASN A 5 -4.14 7.89 18.61
N SER A 6 -5.40 8.32 18.53
CA SER A 6 -6.45 7.86 19.46
C SER A 6 -7.72 7.35 18.77
N SER A 7 -7.73 7.32 17.43
CA SER A 7 -8.80 6.71 16.65
C SER A 7 -8.29 5.45 15.94
N SER A 8 -9.19 4.51 15.66
CA SER A 8 -8.90 3.34 14.83
C SER A 8 -9.85 3.38 13.65
N ASN A 9 -9.30 3.58 12.45
CA ASN A 9 -10.05 3.56 11.21
C ASN A 9 -9.82 2.23 10.51
N SER A 10 -10.90 1.59 10.07
CA SER A 10 -10.87 0.24 9.50
C SER A 10 -10.97 0.19 7.97
N SER A 11 -11.26 1.32 7.33
CA SER A 11 -11.43 1.39 5.87
C SER A 11 -11.25 2.82 5.35
N GLY A 12 -11.03 2.94 4.04
CA GLY A 12 -11.11 4.22 3.35
C GLY A 12 -9.89 5.11 3.56
N ILE A 13 -10.05 6.39 3.22
CA ILE A 13 -8.94 7.33 3.17
C ILE A 13 -8.35 7.62 4.55
N GLU A 14 -9.16 7.58 5.60
CA GLU A 14 -8.69 7.80 6.97
C GLU A 14 -7.79 6.66 7.47
N GLN A 15 -8.05 5.42 7.04
CA GLN A 15 -7.15 4.29 7.31
C GLN A 15 -5.82 4.47 6.58
N MET A 16 -5.86 4.91 5.32
CA MET A 16 -4.63 5.17 4.55
C MET A 16 -3.78 6.27 5.19
N LEU A 17 -4.41 7.35 5.68
CA LEU A 17 -3.73 8.39 6.44
C LEU A 17 -3.11 7.84 7.73
N GLN A 18 -3.83 6.99 8.47
CA GLN A 18 -3.30 6.36 9.68
C GLN A 18 -2.09 5.47 9.37
N ASN A 19 -2.16 4.65 8.32
CA ASN A 19 -1.05 3.79 7.90
C ASN A 19 0.19 4.58 7.48
N GLY A 20 0.00 5.79 6.92
CA GLY A 20 1.08 6.71 6.56
C GLY A 20 1.59 7.61 7.70
N TYR A 21 0.92 7.63 8.85
CA TYR A 21 1.25 8.49 9.97
C TYR A 21 2.36 7.89 10.84
N ASN A 22 3.35 8.71 11.18
CA ASN A 22 4.39 8.38 12.15
C ASN A 22 4.42 9.43 13.26
N GLN A 23 4.13 9.02 14.49
CA GLN A 23 4.03 9.93 15.64
C GLN A 23 5.24 10.86 15.83
N LYS A 24 6.44 10.41 15.48
CA LYS A 24 7.69 11.18 15.68
C LYS A 24 8.09 12.02 14.47
N ARG A 25 7.46 11.83 13.31
CA ARG A 25 7.93 12.38 12.01
C ARG A 25 6.86 13.06 11.19
N SER A 26 5.58 12.79 11.44
CA SER A 26 4.47 13.45 10.78
C SER A 26 4.15 14.77 11.47
N GLY A 27 3.61 15.72 10.69
CA GLY A 27 3.16 17.00 11.22
C GLY A 27 1.89 16.90 12.07
N ASP A 28 1.54 18.01 12.72
CA ASP A 28 0.38 18.08 13.62
C ASP A 28 -0.96 18.05 12.89
N VAL A 29 -0.98 18.48 11.62
CA VAL A 29 -2.18 18.54 10.79
C VAL A 29 -1.92 17.80 9.48
N LEU A 30 -2.83 16.87 9.16
CA LEU A 30 -2.92 16.19 7.88
C LEU A 30 -4.18 16.70 7.18
N PHE A 31 -4.08 16.96 5.88
CA PHE A 31 -5.21 17.34 5.04
C PHE A 31 -5.12 16.61 3.70
N ILE A 32 -6.27 16.51 3.04
CA ILE A 32 -6.42 15.86 1.73
C ILE A 32 -7.14 16.85 0.83
N PHE A 33 -6.67 16.95 -0.41
CA PHE A 33 -7.37 17.72 -1.45
C PHE A 33 -8.52 16.90 -2.02
N ASP A 34 -9.52 17.59 -2.57
CA ASP A 34 -10.57 16.92 -3.34
C ASP A 34 -9.97 16.14 -4.53
N PRO A 35 -10.66 15.08 -5.01
CA PRO A 35 -10.22 14.32 -6.17
C PRO A 35 -9.89 15.24 -7.36
N SER A 36 -8.82 14.90 -8.09
CA SER A 36 -8.34 15.65 -9.26
C SER A 36 -7.84 17.08 -8.95
N VAL A 37 -7.61 17.43 -7.69
CA VAL A 37 -6.93 18.66 -7.28
C VAL A 37 -5.50 18.33 -6.85
N ILE A 38 -4.52 19.04 -7.43
CA ILE A 38 -3.10 18.87 -7.12
C ILE A 38 -2.43 20.22 -6.87
N SER A 39 -1.44 20.24 -5.97
CA SER A 39 -0.54 21.36 -5.77
C SER A 39 0.78 21.05 -6.47
N TYR A 40 1.07 21.71 -7.59
CA TYR A 40 2.29 21.48 -8.37
C TYR A 40 2.80 22.77 -9.02
N GLY A 41 3.96 22.69 -9.67
CA GLY A 41 4.58 23.82 -10.37
C GLY A 41 3.84 24.25 -11.64
N LYS A 42 4.50 25.06 -12.48
CA LYS A 42 3.90 25.61 -13.71
C LYS A 42 3.60 24.57 -14.80
N THR A 43 4.21 23.38 -14.74
CA THR A 43 4.10 22.34 -15.77
C THR A 43 4.16 20.94 -15.17
N GLY A 44 3.53 19.98 -15.83
CA GLY A 44 3.61 18.55 -15.48
C GLY A 44 2.44 18.07 -14.63
N SER A 45 2.70 17.03 -13.84
CA SER A 45 1.77 16.41 -12.88
C SER A 45 2.55 15.93 -11.66
N THR A 46 1.85 15.49 -10.62
CA THR A 46 2.44 14.90 -9.40
C THR A 46 1.58 13.74 -8.92
N HIS A 47 2.08 12.99 -7.94
CA HIS A 47 1.38 11.93 -7.22
C HIS A 47 1.46 12.17 -5.70
N GLY A 48 0.73 11.38 -4.92
CA GLY A 48 0.81 11.34 -3.45
C GLY A 48 -0.52 11.50 -2.74
N SER A 49 -1.63 11.59 -3.49
CA SER A 49 -2.96 11.46 -2.93
C SER A 49 -3.28 10.00 -2.60
N GLY A 50 -4.26 9.77 -1.73
CA GLY A 50 -4.75 8.43 -1.43
C GLY A 50 -5.83 7.92 -2.40
N PHE A 51 -6.03 8.57 -3.55
CA PHE A 51 -7.03 8.17 -4.53
C PHE A 51 -6.47 7.13 -5.50
N ASN A 52 -7.38 6.34 -6.10
CA ASN A 52 -7.04 5.20 -6.96
C ASN A 52 -6.05 5.52 -8.09
N TYR A 53 -6.06 6.73 -8.65
CA TYR A 53 -5.13 7.11 -9.71
C TYR A 53 -3.67 7.23 -9.25
N ASP A 54 -3.43 7.37 -7.94
CA ASP A 54 -2.09 7.41 -7.34
C ASP A 54 -1.73 6.10 -6.61
N THR A 55 -2.74 5.32 -6.19
CA THR A 55 -2.56 4.16 -5.29
C THR A 55 -2.71 2.81 -5.99
N HIS A 56 -3.41 2.77 -7.13
CA HIS A 56 -3.55 1.54 -7.92
C HIS A 56 -2.33 1.34 -8.80
N VAL A 57 -1.52 0.31 -8.48
CA VAL A 57 -0.29 -0.01 -9.18
C VAL A 57 -0.31 -1.44 -9.74
N PRO A 58 0.34 -1.70 -10.88
CA PRO A 58 0.47 -3.05 -11.40
C PRO A 58 1.43 -3.89 -10.54
N LEU A 59 1.10 -5.16 -10.36
CA LEU A 59 1.95 -6.14 -9.67
C LEU A 59 2.17 -7.35 -10.56
N LEU A 60 3.45 -7.61 -10.89
CA LEU A 60 3.86 -8.69 -11.78
C LEU A 60 4.89 -9.56 -11.06
N PHE A 61 4.60 -10.85 -10.92
CA PHE A 61 5.56 -11.85 -10.48
C PHE A 61 5.96 -12.74 -11.65
N MET A 62 7.26 -13.00 -11.78
CA MET A 62 7.79 -13.82 -12.86
C MET A 62 9.01 -14.60 -12.36
N GLY A 63 9.11 -15.87 -12.75
CA GLY A 63 10.28 -16.69 -12.49
C GLY A 63 9.95 -18.09 -11.97
N LYS A 64 10.97 -18.74 -11.40
CA LYS A 64 10.85 -20.06 -10.79
C LYS A 64 9.87 -20.01 -9.61
N GLY A 65 8.98 -20.99 -9.52
CA GLY A 65 8.00 -21.06 -8.44
C GLY A 65 6.76 -20.18 -8.63
N ILE A 66 6.64 -19.41 -9.72
CA ILE A 66 5.45 -18.58 -9.99
C ILE A 66 4.49 -19.29 -10.95
N LYS A 67 3.20 -19.35 -10.56
CA LYS A 67 2.08 -19.82 -11.39
C LYS A 67 1.77 -18.76 -12.46
N HIS A 68 1.61 -19.19 -13.72
CA HIS A 68 1.18 -18.29 -14.78
C HIS A 68 -0.33 -18.01 -14.64
N GLY A 69 -0.74 -16.76 -14.70
CA GLY A 69 -2.14 -16.38 -14.63
C GLY A 69 -2.33 -14.88 -14.41
N SER A 70 -3.55 -14.51 -14.10
CA SER A 70 -3.93 -13.17 -13.68
C SER A 70 -5.06 -13.28 -12.65
N THR A 71 -5.20 -12.25 -11.81
CA THR A 71 -6.27 -12.16 -10.82
C THR A 71 -6.80 -10.73 -10.77
N TYR A 72 -8.07 -10.59 -10.38
CA TYR A 72 -8.69 -9.31 -10.02
C TYR A 72 -8.93 -9.19 -8.52
N GLN A 73 -8.45 -10.18 -7.73
CA GLN A 73 -8.50 -10.12 -6.28
C GLN A 73 -7.73 -8.89 -5.79
N HIS A 74 -8.33 -8.17 -4.84
CA HIS A 74 -7.66 -7.04 -4.21
C HIS A 74 -6.45 -7.50 -3.40
N THR A 75 -5.34 -6.78 -3.53
CA THR A 75 -4.07 -7.01 -2.83
C THR A 75 -3.45 -5.68 -2.46
N GLU A 76 -2.60 -5.66 -1.44
CA GLU A 76 -1.88 -4.47 -1.02
C GLU A 76 -0.38 -4.57 -1.35
N ILE A 77 0.30 -3.42 -1.50
CA ILE A 77 1.76 -3.38 -1.76
C ILE A 77 2.54 -4.06 -0.62
N THR A 78 1.98 -4.03 0.59
CA THR A 78 2.51 -4.64 1.82
C THR A 78 2.55 -6.17 1.76
N ASP A 79 1.81 -6.80 0.85
CA ASP A 79 1.79 -8.24 0.61
C ASP A 79 3.01 -8.72 -0.20
N VAL A 80 3.70 -7.83 -0.91
CA VAL A 80 4.81 -8.19 -1.82
C VAL A 80 5.99 -8.80 -1.06
N ALA A 81 6.40 -8.18 0.06
CA ALA A 81 7.52 -8.64 0.87
C ALA A 81 7.28 -10.04 1.48
N PRO A 82 6.16 -10.31 2.21
CA PRO A 82 5.89 -11.66 2.72
C PRO A 82 5.70 -12.70 1.61
N THR A 83 5.17 -12.31 0.45
CA THR A 83 5.09 -13.21 -0.73
C THR A 83 6.48 -13.64 -1.22
N ALA A 84 7.41 -12.69 -1.32
CA ALA A 84 8.80 -13.00 -1.69
C ALA A 84 9.48 -13.90 -0.64
N CYS A 85 9.26 -13.63 0.65
CA CYS A 85 9.79 -14.47 1.73
C CYS A 85 9.23 -15.90 1.69
N ALA A 86 7.93 -16.05 1.43
CA ALA A 86 7.28 -17.35 1.29
C ALA A 86 7.85 -18.14 0.10
N LEU A 87 8.07 -17.47 -1.04
CA LEU A 87 8.73 -18.06 -2.21
C LEU A 87 10.16 -18.53 -1.94
N LEU A 88 10.89 -17.81 -1.09
CA LEU A 88 12.29 -18.10 -0.75
C LEU A 88 12.44 -19.06 0.44
N GLY A 89 11.37 -19.33 1.19
CA GLY A 89 11.42 -20.13 2.41
C GLY A 89 12.18 -19.46 3.56
N ILE A 90 12.08 -18.13 3.67
CA ILE A 90 12.75 -17.34 4.74
C ILE A 90 11.72 -16.65 5.65
N SER A 91 12.14 -16.29 6.87
CA SER A 91 11.31 -15.56 7.82
C SER A 91 10.89 -14.17 7.28
N PHE A 92 9.71 -13.71 7.69
CA PHE A 92 9.21 -12.39 7.34
C PHE A 92 9.97 -11.27 8.06
N PRO A 93 10.08 -10.07 7.46
CA PRO A 93 10.56 -8.89 8.17
C PRO A 93 9.74 -8.59 9.43
N ASN A 94 10.39 -8.13 10.49
CA ASN A 94 9.75 -7.87 11.80
C ASN A 94 8.57 -6.87 11.76
N GLY A 95 8.53 -5.97 10.77
CA GLY A 95 7.46 -4.98 10.60
C GLY A 95 6.40 -5.37 9.57
N THR A 96 6.35 -6.64 9.17
CA THR A 96 5.38 -7.13 8.18
C THR A 96 3.98 -7.18 8.78
N TYR A 97 3.01 -6.61 8.08
CA TYR A 97 1.59 -6.73 8.42
C TYR A 97 0.71 -7.14 7.23
N GLY A 98 1.28 -7.22 6.02
CA GLY A 98 0.64 -7.86 4.87
C GLY A 98 0.71 -9.39 4.95
N SER A 99 0.07 -10.06 3.99
CA SER A 99 0.01 -11.53 3.92
C SER A 99 0.61 -12.06 2.61
N PRO A 100 1.24 -13.25 2.60
CA PRO A 100 1.70 -13.87 1.35
C PRO A 100 0.53 -14.11 0.37
N LEU A 101 0.76 -13.81 -0.91
CA LEU A 101 -0.15 -14.10 -2.01
C LEU A 101 0.02 -15.56 -2.46
N ASP A 102 -0.41 -16.51 -1.63
CA ASP A 102 -0.26 -17.96 -1.85
C ASP A 102 -0.74 -18.44 -3.24
N PHE A 103 -1.80 -17.84 -3.78
CA PHE A 103 -2.37 -18.19 -5.08
C PHE A 103 -1.40 -18.03 -6.26
N ILE A 104 -0.31 -17.26 -6.12
CA ILE A 104 0.72 -17.13 -7.17
C ILE A 104 1.83 -18.19 -7.06
N ILE A 105 1.95 -18.87 -5.92
CA ILE A 105 3.08 -19.78 -5.63
C ILE A 105 2.76 -21.18 -6.16
N LYS A 106 3.69 -21.75 -6.94
CA LYS A 106 3.64 -23.16 -7.38
C LYS A 106 3.91 -24.08 -6.18
N GLU A 107 3.11 -25.13 -6.08
CA GLU A 107 3.42 -26.27 -5.22
C GLU A 107 4.73 -26.96 -5.65
#